data_AF-A0A7J9PXR9-F1
#
_entry.id   AF-A0A7J9PXR9-F1
#
_cell.length_a   1.000
_cell.length_b   1.000
_cell.length_c   1.000
_cell.angle_alpha   90.00
_cell.angle_beta   90.00
_cell.angle_gamma   90.00
#
_symmetry.space_group_name_H-M   'P 1'
#
loop_
_entity.id
_entity.type
_entity.pdbx_description
1 polymer ?
#
loop_
_entity_poly.entity_id
_entity_poly.type
_entity_poly.pdbx_seq_one_letter_code
_entity_poly.pdbx_strand_id
1 'polypeptide(L)' 'MSFYVTETRPYLQGARLTAWELNRAGAEVVIISDNMVAQVMHEGKINKVIVGAD' A
#
# COMPACT_ATOMS: atom_id res chain seq x y z
N MET A 1 8.40 -9.69 -4.92
CA MET A 1 7.01 -9.49 -4.51
C MET A 1 6.82 -8.00 -4.35
N SER A 2 5.88 -7.39 -5.06
CA SER A 2 5.61 -5.95 -4.99
C SER A 2 4.44 -5.68 -4.06
N PHE A 3 4.51 -4.56 -3.34
CA PHE A 3 3.49 -4.13 -2.40
C PHE A 3 2.87 -2.81 -2.86
N TYR A 4 1.55 -2.79 -2.96
CA TYR A 4 0.77 -1.56 -3.12
C TYR A 4 0.30 -1.11 -1.74
N VAL A 5 0.69 0.09 -1.35
CA VAL A 5 0.40 0.65 -0.02
C VAL A 5 -0.44 1.90 -0.20
N THR A 6 -1.63 1.93 0.41
CA THR A 6 -2.45 3.13 0.47
C THR A 6 -1.78 4.18 1.35
N GLU A 7 -1.81 5.45 0.98
CA GLU A 7 -1.24 6.51 1.80
C GLU A 7 -1.86 6.56 3.21
N THR A 8 -3.15 6.23 3.34
CA THR A 8 -3.92 6.14 4.59
C THR A 8 -4.09 7.51 5.26
N ARG A 9 -4.90 8.37 4.63
CA ARG A 9 -5.25 9.70 5.17
C ARG A 9 -6.05 9.59 6.48
N PRO A 10 -6.01 10.63 7.35
CA PRO A 10 -5.22 11.85 7.22
C PRO A 10 -3.79 11.75 7.77
N TYR A 11 -3.48 10.72 8.57
CA TYR A 11 -2.18 10.63 9.25
C TYR A 11 -1.03 10.15 8.36
N LEU A 12 -1.37 9.58 7.21
CA LEU A 12 -0.46 9.03 6.21
C LEU A 12 0.35 7.84 6.74
N GLN A 13 -0.28 6.95 7.50
CA GLN A 13 0.39 5.80 8.11
C GLN A 13 1.03 4.89 7.05
N GLY A 14 0.33 4.60 5.97
CA GLY A 14 0.85 3.72 4.92
C GLY A 14 2.02 4.36 4.17
N ALA A 15 1.95 5.66 3.87
CA ALA A 15 3.06 6.36 3.20
C ALA A 15 4.28 6.57 4.11
N ARG A 16 4.07 6.84 5.42
CA ARG A 16 5.15 7.21 6.35
C ARG A 16 5.78 6.03 7.09
N LEU A 17 4.98 5.01 7.40
CA LEU A 17 5.41 3.87 8.22
C LEU A 17 5.53 2.63 7.34
N THR A 18 4.41 2.13 6.80
CA THR A 18 4.38 0.86 6.05
C THR A 18 5.33 0.87 4.85
N ALA A 19 5.30 1.92 4.02
CA ALA A 19 6.17 2.02 2.86
C ALA A 19 7.66 2.12 3.24
N TRP A 20 7.97 2.82 4.34
CA TRP A 20 9.34 2.96 4.83
C TRP A 20 9.89 1.63 5.35
N GLU A 21 9.13 0.90 6.16
CA GLU A 21 9.54 -0.40 6.72
C GLU A 21 9.74 -1.44 5.62
N LEU A 22 8.79 -1.53 4.67
CA LEU A 22 8.88 -2.45 3.54
C LEU A 22 10.06 -2.15 2.61
N ASN A 23 10.28 -0.87 2.29
CA ASN A 23 11.42 -0.46 1.48
C ASN A 23 12.75 -0.79 2.19
N ARG A 24 12.84 -0.54 3.51
CA ARG A 24 14.02 -0.89 4.32
C ARG A 24 14.25 -2.40 4.40
N ALA A 25 13.20 -3.20 4.31
CA ALA A 25 13.27 -4.66 4.20
C ALA A 25 13.64 -5.15 2.78
N GLY A 26 13.86 -4.25 1.82
CA GLY A 26 14.23 -4.58 0.44
C GLY A 26 13.05 -4.96 -0.45
N ALA A 27 11.81 -4.69 -0.03
CA ALA A 27 10.63 -4.93 -0.85
C ALA A 27 10.42 -3.81 -1.88
N GLU A 28 9.88 -4.17 -3.03
CA GLU A 28 9.40 -3.19 -4.02
C GLU A 28 8.06 -2.61 -3.55
N VAL A 29 7.99 -1.29 -3.39
CA VAL A 29 6.81 -0.60 -2.84
C VAL A 29 6.31 0.44 -3.83
N VAL A 30 5.00 0.41 -4.08
CA VAL A 30 4.25 1.43 -4.81
C VAL A 30 3.25 2.07 -3.84
N ILE A 31 3.41 3.36 -3.57
CA ILE A 31 2.44 4.12 -2.79
C ILE A 31 1.32 4.60 -3.72
N ILE A 32 0.07 4.42 -3.29
CA ILE A 32 -1.13 4.90 -3.99
C ILE A 32 -1.96 5.76 -3.05
N SER A 33 -2.72 6.72 -3.58
CA SER A 33 -3.73 7.42 -2.78
C SER A 33 -4.91 6.49 -2.46
N ASP A 34 -5.63 6.76 -1.38
CA ASP A 34 -6.72 5.89 -0.91
C ASP A 34 -7.81 5.66 -1.98
N ASN A 35 -8.04 6.64 -2.85
CA ASN A 35 -9.02 6.58 -3.93
C ASN A 35 -8.55 5.80 -5.17
N MET A 36 -7.27 5.45 -5.30
CA MET A 36 -6.75 4.67 -6.43
C MET A 36 -6.98 3.17 -6.28
N VAL A 37 -7.40 2.70 -5.10
CA VAL A 37 -7.59 1.27 -4.79
C VAL A 37 -8.50 0.58 -5.82
N ALA A 38 -9.64 1.20 -6.15
CA ALA A 38 -10.58 0.63 -7.11
C ALA A 38 -9.95 0.47 -8.51
N GLN A 39 -9.19 1.46 -8.96
CA GLN A 39 -8.54 1.44 -10.27
C GLN A 39 -7.46 0.35 -10.35
N VAL A 40 -6.59 0.25 -9.34
CA VAL A 40 -5.50 -0.75 -9.36
C VAL A 40 -6.03 -2.18 -9.21
N MET A 41 -7.13 -2.37 -8.49
CA MET A 41 -7.82 -3.66 -8.42
C MET A 41 -8.48 -4.01 -9.76
N HIS A 42 -9.13 -3.04 -10.41
CA HIS A 42 -9.73 -3.23 -11.74
C HIS A 42 -8.68 -3.61 -12.80
N GLU A 43 -7.49 -3.02 -12.74
CA GLU A 43 -6.36 -3.33 -13.61
C GLU A 43 -5.70 -4.70 -13.30
N GLY A 44 -6.18 -5.43 -12.28
CA GLY A 44 -5.65 -6.75 -11.93
C GLY A 44 -4.26 -6.72 -11.28
N LYS A 45 -3.80 -5.55 -10.80
CA LYS A 45 -2.48 -5.39 -10.18
C LYS A 45 -2.40 -5.97 -8.76
N ILE A 46 -3.55 -6.30 -8.16
CA ILE A 46 -3.66 -6.77 -6.78
C ILE A 46 -4.14 -8.21 -6.76
N ASN A 47 -3.32 -9.12 -6.21
CA ASN A 47 -3.69 -10.53 -6.07
C ASN A 47 -4.26 -10.86 -4.69
N LYS A 48 -3.85 -10.11 -3.66
CA LYS A 48 -4.22 -10.34 -2.25
C LYS A 48 -4.27 -9.02 -1.51
N VAL A 49 -5.11 -8.96 -0.48
CA VAL A 49 -5.23 -7.83 0.44
C VAL A 49 -4.94 -8.33 1.85
N ILE A 50 -4.08 -7.62 2.57
CA ILE A 50 -3.72 -7.91 3.96
C ILE A 50 -3.83 -6.60 4.73
N VAL A 51 -4.56 -6.61 5.83
CA VAL A 51 -4.75 -5.47 6.73
C VAL A 51 -4.59 -5.93 8.18
N GLY A 52 -4.22 -5.00 9.07
CA GLY A 52 -4.33 -5.22 10.51
C GLY A 52 -5.78 -5.11 10.99
N ALA A 53 -5.98 -5.35 12.28
CA ALA A 53 -7.23 -5.09 12.99
C ALA A 53 -6.88 -4.52 14.38
N ASP A 54 -7.78 -3.69 14.91
CA ASP A 54 -7.77 -3.26 16.31
C ASP A 54 -8.65 -4.19 17.16
#